data_AF-A0A495J7A8-F1
#
_entry.id   AF-A0A495J7A8-F1
#
_cell.length_a   1.000
_cell.length_b   1.000
_cell.length_c   1.000
_cell.angle_alpha   90.00
_cell.angle_beta   90.00
_cell.angle_gamma   90.00
#
_symmetry.space_group_name_H-M   'P 1'
#
loop_
_entity.id
_entity.type
_entity.pdbx_description
1 polymer ?
#
loop_
_entity_poly.entity_id
_entity_poly.type
_entity_poly.pdbx_seq_one_letter_code
_entity_poly.pdbx_strand_id
1 'polypeptide(L)'
;MNQQADSAPQYTSNLVPTASATAMAQLLNSPLAIQATPQQLEYTLAQAMAKAFADMGINTTDRNDEITYLVQNMPAEVLRTLPNIRLSEIPVAINRGILRQFGNFFGLNVATFMHFLMAHYQSEQRLNAIKAHSAALASQAPKPVPSAQQIKQNRISRIATAFYQYKTTGYYNDYGSLVFDNINAMGKIPFTPSKKPAYCSKPAKT
;
A
#
# COMPACT_ATOMS: atom_id res chain seq x y z
N MET A 1 -12.32 -45.81 -50.92
CA MET A 1 -13.09 -45.28 -49.78
C MET A 1 -12.10 -44.89 -48.69
N ASN A 2 -11.59 -43.66 -48.75
CA ASN A 2 -10.72 -43.07 -47.73
C ASN A 2 -11.59 -42.17 -46.84
N GLN A 3 -11.74 -42.51 -45.57
CA GLN A 3 -12.33 -41.63 -44.57
C GLN A 3 -11.19 -40.81 -43.95
N GLN A 4 -11.16 -39.52 -44.27
CA GLN A 4 -10.36 -38.53 -43.57
C GLN A 4 -11.03 -38.22 -42.22
N ALA A 5 -10.30 -38.47 -41.14
CA ALA A 5 -10.66 -38.04 -39.80
C ALA A 5 -10.51 -36.52 -39.70
N ASP A 6 -11.64 -35.84 -39.56
CA ASP A 6 -11.71 -34.40 -39.35
C ASP A 6 -11.21 -34.07 -37.94
N SER A 7 -10.11 -33.33 -37.86
CA SER A 7 -9.44 -32.99 -36.61
C SER A 7 -10.03 -31.69 -36.06
N ALA A 8 -10.80 -31.79 -34.98
CA ALA A 8 -11.41 -30.63 -34.33
C ALA A 8 -10.32 -29.63 -33.87
N PRO A 9 -10.48 -28.32 -34.10
CA PRO A 9 -9.52 -27.32 -33.66
C PRO A 9 -9.49 -27.26 -32.13
N GLN A 10 -8.31 -27.48 -31.57
CA GLN A 10 -8.01 -27.26 -30.15
C GLN A 10 -8.17 -25.78 -29.85
N TYR A 11 -9.27 -25.41 -29.18
CA TYR A 11 -9.43 -24.07 -28.62
C TYR A 11 -8.46 -23.90 -27.46
N THR A 12 -7.30 -23.31 -27.75
CA THR A 12 -6.40 -22.80 -26.70
C THR A 12 -7.15 -21.70 -25.95
N SER A 13 -7.51 -22.01 -24.71
CA SER A 13 -8.10 -21.10 -23.73
C SER A 13 -7.14 -19.94 -23.42
N ASN A 14 -7.12 -18.93 -24.27
CA ASN A 14 -6.58 -17.62 -23.92
C ASN A 14 -7.58 -16.95 -22.98
N LEU A 15 -7.40 -17.15 -21.67
CA LEU A 15 -8.18 -16.49 -20.64
C LEU A 15 -7.91 -14.98 -20.70
N VAL A 16 -8.80 -14.26 -21.37
CA VAL A 16 -8.90 -12.81 -21.23
C VAL A 16 -9.22 -12.53 -19.76
N PRO A 17 -8.43 -11.71 -19.04
CA PRO A 17 -8.77 -11.35 -17.67
C PRO A 17 -10.17 -10.72 -17.66
N THR A 18 -11.08 -11.27 -16.85
CA THR A 18 -12.43 -10.72 -16.71
C THR A 18 -12.34 -9.23 -16.36
N ALA A 19 -13.25 -8.39 -16.89
CA ALA A 19 -13.21 -6.93 -16.73
C ALA A 19 -13.03 -6.47 -15.25
N SER A 20 -13.49 -7.28 -14.29
CA SER A 20 -13.32 -7.04 -12.86
C SER A 20 -11.87 -7.19 -12.35
N ALA A 21 -11.09 -8.10 -12.93
CA ALA A 21 -9.69 -8.32 -12.56
C ALA A 21 -8.80 -7.19 -13.09
N THR A 22 -9.08 -6.70 -14.30
CA THR A 22 -8.40 -5.54 -14.90
C THR A 22 -8.66 -4.26 -14.11
N ALA A 23 -9.90 -4.02 -13.67
CA ALA A 23 -10.24 -2.87 -12.84
C ALA A 23 -9.54 -2.90 -11.47
N MET A 24 -9.47 -4.07 -10.81
CA MET A 24 -8.77 -4.20 -9.52
C MET A 24 -7.26 -3.99 -9.65
N ALA A 25 -6.64 -4.50 -10.71
CA ALA A 25 -5.21 -4.31 -10.97
C ALA A 25 -4.85 -2.83 -11.17
N GLN A 26 -5.74 -2.02 -11.76
CA GLN A 26 -5.53 -0.58 -11.90
C GLN A 26 -5.48 0.15 -10.55
N LEU A 27 -6.26 -0.31 -9.56
CA LEU A 27 -6.25 0.30 -8.22
C LEU A 27 -4.89 0.14 -7.54
N LEU A 28 -4.18 -0.95 -7.83
CA LEU A 28 -2.86 -1.23 -7.25
C LEU A 28 -1.75 -0.27 -7.70
N ASN A 29 -2.02 0.58 -8.70
CA ASN A 29 -1.09 1.63 -9.15
C ASN A 29 -1.11 2.88 -8.27
N SER A 30 -2.10 3.04 -7.38
CA SER A 30 -2.11 4.17 -6.44
C SER A 30 -1.15 3.92 -5.26
N PRO A 31 -0.72 4.96 -4.51
CA PRO A 31 0.14 4.76 -3.35
C PRO A 31 -0.57 4.01 -2.21
N LEU A 32 0.21 3.38 -1.31
CA LEU A 32 -0.35 2.90 -0.04
C LEU A 32 -0.92 4.08 0.76
N ALA A 33 -1.99 3.83 1.52
CA ALA A 33 -2.51 4.80 2.47
C ALA A 33 -1.44 5.24 3.50
N ILE A 34 -0.59 4.31 3.96
CA ILE A 34 0.51 4.60 4.90
C ILE A 34 1.63 5.47 4.30
N GLN A 35 1.69 5.59 2.98
CA GLN A 35 2.67 6.41 2.27
C GLN A 35 2.09 7.77 1.85
N ALA A 36 0.78 7.95 1.99
CA ALA A 36 0.10 9.20 1.68
C ALA A 36 0.27 10.23 2.79
N THR A 37 0.09 11.51 2.47
CA THR A 37 -0.03 12.53 3.52
C THR A 37 -1.35 12.36 4.27
N PRO A 38 -1.43 12.76 5.55
CA PRO A 38 -2.68 12.71 6.32
C PRO A 38 -3.86 13.36 5.58
N GLN A 39 -3.63 14.53 4.95
CA GLN A 39 -4.65 15.26 4.19
C GLN A 39 -5.15 14.49 2.97
N GLN A 40 -4.29 13.72 2.29
CA GLN A 40 -4.70 12.90 1.15
C GLN A 40 -5.61 11.75 1.58
N LEU A 41 -5.29 11.10 2.70
CA LEU A 41 -6.10 10.03 3.25
C LEU A 41 -7.45 10.57 3.75
N GLU A 42 -7.44 11.64 4.54
CA GLU A 42 -8.64 12.33 5.02
C GLU A 42 -9.54 12.76 3.87
N TYR A 43 -8.98 13.41 2.84
CA TYR A 43 -9.73 13.80 1.65
C TYR A 43 -10.35 12.60 0.93
N THR A 44 -9.59 11.52 0.75
CA THR A 44 -10.08 10.29 0.10
C THR A 44 -11.24 9.68 0.87
N LEU A 45 -11.13 9.59 2.20
CA LEU A 45 -12.18 9.08 3.07
C LEU A 45 -13.41 10.00 3.04
N ALA A 46 -13.22 11.31 3.13
CA ALA A 46 -14.29 12.30 3.10
C ALA A 46 -15.11 12.21 1.81
N GLN A 47 -14.44 12.16 0.65
CA GLN A 47 -15.12 12.03 -0.65
C GLN A 47 -15.86 10.70 -0.77
N ALA A 48 -15.26 9.60 -0.35
CA ALA A 48 -15.89 8.29 -0.40
C ALA A 48 -17.11 8.19 0.51
N MET A 49 -17.04 8.76 1.72
CA MET A 49 -18.16 8.82 2.66
C MET A 49 -19.26 9.73 2.15
N ALA A 50 -18.94 10.97 1.73
CA ALA A 50 -19.92 11.91 1.20
C ALA A 50 -20.71 11.29 0.03
N LYS A 51 -20.02 10.58 -0.87
CA LYS A 51 -20.67 9.80 -1.92
C LYS A 51 -21.59 8.70 -1.36
N ALA A 52 -21.12 7.92 -0.38
CA ALA A 52 -21.92 6.88 0.25
C ALA A 52 -23.21 7.41 0.91
N PHE A 53 -23.13 8.55 1.59
CA PHE A 53 -24.31 9.24 2.13
C PHE A 53 -25.28 9.64 1.01
N ALA A 54 -24.78 10.25 -0.06
CA ALA A 54 -25.58 10.65 -1.21
C ALA A 54 -26.25 9.45 -1.92
N ASP A 55 -25.51 8.36 -2.14
CA ASP A 55 -26.04 7.12 -2.75
C ASP A 55 -27.15 6.48 -1.90
N MET A 56 -27.10 6.67 -0.58
CA MET A 56 -28.16 6.23 0.35
C MET A 56 -29.35 7.18 0.43
N GLY A 57 -29.35 8.26 -0.37
CA GLY A 57 -30.40 9.29 -0.35
C GLY A 57 -30.37 10.17 0.90
N ILE A 58 -29.26 10.18 1.64
CA ILE A 58 -29.09 11.01 2.82
C ILE A 58 -28.53 12.36 2.38
N ASN A 59 -29.21 13.45 2.72
CA ASN A 59 -28.73 14.79 2.45
C ASN A 59 -27.44 15.05 3.27
N THR A 60 -26.32 15.25 2.58
CA THR A 60 -25.01 15.46 3.20
C THR A 60 -24.91 16.80 3.90
N THR A 61 -25.70 17.81 3.50
CA THR A 61 -25.66 19.15 4.08
C THR A 61 -26.04 19.14 5.56
N ASP A 62 -26.97 18.26 5.95
CA ASP A 62 -27.46 18.14 7.32
C ASP A 62 -26.60 17.18 8.18
N ARG A 63 -25.59 16.56 7.58
CA ARG A 63 -24.75 15.50 8.18
C ARG A 63 -23.25 15.82 8.15
N ASN A 64 -22.90 17.09 7.92
CA ASN A 64 -21.50 17.53 7.88
C ASN A 64 -20.75 17.16 9.17
N ASP A 65 -21.36 17.33 10.35
CA ASP A 65 -20.72 16.99 11.62
C ASP A 65 -20.41 15.49 11.74
N GLU A 66 -21.32 14.63 11.25
CA GLU A 66 -21.11 13.18 11.22
C GLU A 66 -20.00 12.80 10.25
N ILE A 67 -19.99 13.38 9.04
CA ILE A 67 -18.93 13.16 8.05
C ILE A 67 -17.59 13.63 8.61
N THR A 68 -17.53 14.81 9.22
CA THR A 68 -16.33 15.34 9.86
C THR A 68 -15.84 14.42 10.98
N TYR A 69 -16.75 13.94 11.85
CA TYR A 69 -16.40 12.99 12.90
C TYR A 69 -15.80 11.70 12.32
N LEU A 70 -16.41 11.14 11.27
CA LEU A 70 -15.91 9.94 10.61
C LEU A 70 -14.52 10.16 10.01
N VAL A 71 -14.32 11.29 9.33
CA VAL A 71 -13.05 11.65 8.68
C VAL A 71 -11.95 11.90 9.71
N GLN A 72 -12.26 12.39 10.91
CA GLN A 72 -11.26 12.57 11.97
C GLN A 72 -10.85 11.24 12.63
N ASN A 73 -11.78 10.29 12.77
CA ASN A 73 -11.52 9.07 13.54
C ASN A 73 -11.05 7.88 12.68
N MET A 74 -11.44 7.82 11.40
CA MET A 74 -11.09 6.71 10.52
C MET A 74 -9.61 6.63 10.10
N PRO A 75 -8.87 7.71 9.82
CA PRO A 75 -7.51 7.62 9.28
C PRO A 75 -6.58 6.77 10.15
N ALA A 76 -6.59 7.01 11.47
CA ALA A 76 -5.79 6.24 12.42
C ALA A 76 -6.16 4.74 12.41
N GLU A 77 -7.46 4.43 12.39
CA GLU A 77 -7.96 3.06 12.37
C GLU A 77 -7.63 2.32 11.07
N VAL A 78 -7.73 3.02 9.93
CA VAL A 78 -7.34 2.48 8.62
C VAL A 78 -5.86 2.15 8.59
N LEU A 79 -4.99 3.06 9.03
CA LEU A 79 -3.54 2.84 9.02
C LEU A 79 -3.13 1.72 9.98
N ARG A 80 -3.79 1.61 11.13
CA ARG A 80 -3.55 0.57 12.13
C ARG A 80 -3.99 -0.81 11.65
N THR A 81 -5.15 -0.91 11.03
CA THR A 81 -5.81 -2.20 10.71
C THR A 81 -5.47 -2.69 9.30
N LEU A 82 -5.22 -1.78 8.36
CA LEU A 82 -5.11 -2.05 6.93
C LEU A 82 -3.82 -1.45 6.34
N PRO A 83 -2.62 -1.83 6.84
CA PRO A 83 -1.37 -1.14 6.52
C PRO A 83 -1.00 -1.17 5.03
N ASN A 84 -1.53 -2.15 4.29
CA ASN A 84 -1.25 -2.35 2.87
C ASN A 84 -2.42 -1.93 1.95
N ILE A 85 -3.42 -1.21 2.45
CA ILE A 85 -4.50 -0.70 1.60
C ILE A 85 -4.01 0.47 0.75
N ARG A 86 -4.45 0.54 -0.50
CA ARG A 86 -4.15 1.67 -1.39
C ARG A 86 -5.24 2.75 -1.29
N LEU A 87 -4.89 4.00 -1.55
CA LEU A 87 -5.87 5.09 -1.51
C LEU A 87 -7.06 4.84 -2.46
N SER A 88 -6.80 4.35 -3.66
CA SER A 88 -7.87 4.08 -4.65
C SER A 88 -8.75 2.88 -4.30
N GLU A 89 -8.34 2.03 -3.35
CA GLU A 89 -9.18 0.91 -2.90
C GLU A 89 -10.29 1.36 -1.96
N ILE A 90 -10.06 2.41 -1.17
CA ILE A 90 -11.00 2.96 -0.19
C ILE A 90 -12.38 3.28 -0.81
N PRO A 91 -12.49 4.12 -1.87
CA PRO A 91 -13.79 4.44 -2.46
C PRO A 91 -14.48 3.21 -3.06
N VAL A 92 -13.71 2.27 -3.63
CA VAL A 92 -14.27 1.05 -4.22
C VAL A 92 -14.84 0.13 -3.15
N ALA A 93 -14.10 -0.06 -2.06
CA ALA A 93 -14.53 -0.87 -0.93
C ALA A 93 -15.80 -0.30 -0.29
N ILE A 94 -15.83 1.02 -0.04
CA ILE A 94 -17.01 1.69 0.52
C ILE A 94 -18.22 1.53 -0.41
N ASN A 95 -18.06 1.80 -1.71
CA ASN A 95 -19.15 1.67 -2.69
C ASN A 95 -19.70 0.23 -2.75
N ARG A 96 -18.83 -0.79 -2.75
CA ARG A 96 -19.26 -2.20 -2.71
C ARG A 96 -20.02 -2.55 -1.43
N GLY A 97 -19.58 -2.00 -0.30
CA GLY A 97 -20.25 -2.14 0.98
C GLY A 97 -21.66 -1.57 1.00
N ILE A 98 -21.83 -0.34 0.49
CA ILE A 98 -23.14 0.32 0.37
C ILE A 98 -24.09 -0.49 -0.52
N LEU A 99 -23.57 -1.07 -1.61
CA LEU A 99 -24.29 -1.97 -2.50
C LEU A 99 -24.49 -3.39 -1.91
N ARG A 100 -24.23 -3.58 -0.62
CA ARG A 100 -24.44 -4.82 0.15
C ARG A 100 -23.65 -6.03 -0.37
N GLN A 101 -22.53 -5.80 -1.07
CA GLN A 101 -21.66 -6.90 -1.52
C GLN A 101 -20.90 -7.58 -0.37
N PHE A 102 -20.85 -6.93 0.80
CA PHE A 102 -20.18 -7.44 2.00
C PHE A 102 -21.18 -7.78 3.13
N GLY A 103 -22.44 -8.00 2.77
CA GLY A 103 -23.53 -8.30 3.69
C GLY A 103 -24.30 -7.07 4.15
N ASN A 104 -25.10 -7.27 5.21
CA ASN A 104 -25.94 -6.23 5.77
C ASN A 104 -25.14 -5.29 6.69
N PHE A 105 -25.58 -4.05 6.78
CA PHE A 105 -25.04 -3.05 7.69
C PHE A 105 -26.17 -2.22 8.31
N PHE A 106 -25.92 -1.62 9.47
CA PHE A 106 -26.91 -0.89 10.26
C PHE A 106 -26.55 0.60 10.38
N GLY A 107 -26.57 1.29 9.23
CA GLY A 107 -26.28 2.72 9.13
C GLY A 107 -24.81 3.05 8.84
N LEU A 108 -24.54 4.34 8.63
CA LEU A 108 -23.23 4.87 8.25
C LEU A 108 -22.50 5.36 9.49
N ASN A 109 -21.55 4.57 9.97
CA ASN A 109 -20.70 4.87 11.11
C ASN A 109 -19.30 4.28 10.91
N VAL A 110 -18.36 4.58 11.82
CA VAL A 110 -16.97 4.11 11.73
C VAL A 110 -16.91 2.58 11.60
N ALA A 111 -17.68 1.84 12.40
CA ALA A 111 -17.67 0.38 12.37
C ALA A 111 -18.14 -0.17 11.02
N THR A 112 -19.19 0.40 10.44
CA THR A 112 -19.69 0.03 9.11
C THR A 112 -18.64 0.26 8.03
N PHE A 113 -18.02 1.45 7.99
CA PHE A 113 -17.02 1.73 6.96
C PHE A 113 -15.77 0.87 7.15
N MET A 114 -15.32 0.64 8.39
CA MET A 114 -14.20 -0.27 8.66
C MET A 114 -14.54 -1.72 8.25
N HIS A 115 -15.78 -2.19 8.48
CA HIS A 115 -16.23 -3.48 8.00
C HIS A 115 -16.12 -3.59 6.47
N PHE A 116 -16.55 -2.58 5.72
CA PHE A 116 -16.43 -2.57 4.26
C PHE A 116 -14.97 -2.62 3.79
N LEU A 117 -14.11 -1.82 4.43
CA LEU A 117 -12.68 -1.79 4.10
C LEU A 117 -12.00 -3.12 4.42
N MET A 118 -12.31 -3.73 5.56
CA MET A 118 -11.77 -5.04 5.97
C MET A 118 -12.25 -6.15 5.04
N ALA A 119 -13.54 -6.19 4.69
CA ALA A 119 -14.09 -7.18 3.77
C ALA A 119 -13.45 -7.10 2.38
N HIS A 120 -13.25 -5.89 1.85
CA HIS A 120 -12.50 -5.69 0.61
C HIS A 120 -11.04 -6.12 0.75
N TYR A 121 -10.38 -5.73 1.84
CA TYR A 121 -8.98 -6.01 2.10
C TYR A 121 -8.67 -7.52 2.17
N GLN A 122 -9.61 -8.30 2.70
CA GLN A 122 -9.54 -9.75 2.83
C GLN A 122 -10.11 -10.50 1.63
N SER A 123 -10.68 -9.79 0.64
CA SER A 123 -11.34 -10.44 -0.50
C SER A 123 -10.36 -11.21 -1.38
N GLU A 124 -10.79 -12.38 -1.85
CA GLU A 124 -10.01 -13.18 -2.80
C GLU A 124 -9.74 -12.43 -4.09
N GLN A 125 -10.69 -11.60 -4.54
CA GLN A 125 -10.51 -10.76 -5.72
C GLN A 125 -9.30 -9.83 -5.59
N ARG A 126 -9.13 -9.18 -4.42
CA ARG A 126 -7.98 -8.32 -4.14
C ARG A 126 -6.68 -9.13 -4.10
N LEU A 127 -6.68 -10.27 -3.40
CA LEU A 127 -5.51 -11.13 -3.30
C LEU A 127 -5.04 -11.63 -4.67
N ASN A 128 -5.98 -12.03 -5.53
CA ASN A 128 -5.67 -12.48 -6.89
C ASN A 128 -5.15 -11.33 -7.76
N ALA A 129 -5.71 -10.13 -7.63
CA ALA A 129 -5.20 -8.95 -8.33
C ALA A 129 -3.78 -8.58 -7.90
N ILE A 130 -3.46 -8.66 -6.60
CA ILE A 130 -2.09 -8.41 -6.09
C ILE A 130 -1.11 -9.42 -6.66
N LYS A 131 -1.46 -10.71 -6.70
CA LYS A 131 -0.62 -11.76 -7.29
C LYS A 131 -0.37 -11.49 -8.77
N ALA A 132 -1.42 -11.19 -9.54
CA ALA A 132 -1.31 -10.90 -10.96
C ALA A 132 -0.47 -9.65 -11.25
N HIS A 133 -0.67 -8.57 -10.47
CA HIS A 133 0.09 -7.33 -10.60
C HIS A 133 1.57 -7.52 -10.28
N SER A 134 1.87 -8.28 -9.22
CA SER A 134 3.25 -8.59 -8.83
C SER A 134 3.96 -9.44 -9.89
N ALA A 135 3.26 -10.43 -10.46
CA ALA A 135 3.79 -11.25 -11.56
C ALA A 135 4.04 -10.40 -12.82
N ALA A 136 3.12 -9.48 -13.16
CA ALA A 136 3.29 -8.56 -14.27
C ALA A 136 4.51 -7.65 -14.06
N LEU A 137 4.70 -7.08 -12.87
CA LEU A 137 5.89 -6.27 -12.54
C LEU A 137 7.19 -7.08 -12.60
N ALA A 138 7.17 -8.34 -12.17
CA ALA A 138 8.34 -9.21 -12.24
C ALA A 138 8.70 -9.59 -13.69
N SER A 139 7.71 -9.64 -14.58
CA SER A 139 7.92 -9.89 -16.02
C SER A 139 8.40 -8.67 -16.80
N GLN A 140 8.35 -7.47 -16.22
CA GLN A 140 8.91 -6.26 -16.84
C GLN A 140 10.45 -6.35 -16.84
N ALA A 141 11.07 -5.79 -17.88
CA ALA A 141 12.53 -5.78 -18.03
C ALA A 141 13.21 -5.26 -16.74
N PRO A 142 14.41 -5.78 -16.39
CA PRO A 142 15.12 -5.36 -15.19
C PRO A 142 15.20 -3.83 -15.11
N LYS A 143 14.92 -3.27 -13.92
CA LYS A 143 15.09 -1.83 -13.70
C LYS A 143 16.49 -1.42 -14.19
N PRO A 144 16.61 -0.34 -14.98
CA PRO A 144 17.90 0.09 -15.49
C PRO A 144 18.85 0.34 -14.32
N VAL A 145 20.08 -0.16 -14.43
CA VAL A 145 21.12 0.09 -13.42
C VAL A 145 21.38 1.59 -13.38
N PRO A 146 21.24 2.26 -12.22
CA PRO A 146 21.47 3.69 -12.12
C PRO A 146 22.89 4.07 -12.56
N SER A 147 23.02 5.14 -13.34
CA SER A 147 24.35 5.64 -13.74
C SER A 147 25.14 6.16 -12.53
N ALA A 148 26.47 6.23 -12.65
CA ALA A 148 27.33 6.76 -11.59
C ALA A 148 26.91 8.17 -11.12
N GLN A 149 26.44 9.00 -12.05
CA GLN A 149 25.90 10.34 -11.74
C GLN A 149 24.59 10.26 -10.94
N GLN A 150 23.67 9.37 -11.32
CA GLN A 150 22.42 9.16 -10.57
C GLN A 150 22.69 8.63 -9.16
N ILE A 151 23.66 7.72 -9.01
CA ILE A 151 24.11 7.23 -7.69
C ILE A 151 24.64 8.38 -6.83
N LYS A 152 25.48 9.26 -7.40
CA LYS A 152 26.02 10.43 -6.70
C LYS A 152 24.90 11.38 -6.27
N GLN A 153 23.97 11.69 -7.17
CA GLN A 153 22.86 12.58 -6.87
C GLN A 153 21.93 12.02 -5.78
N ASN A 154 21.62 10.73 -5.85
CA ASN A 154 20.83 10.04 -4.84
C ASN A 154 21.51 10.05 -3.47
N ARG A 155 22.84 9.92 -3.41
CA ARG A 155 23.60 10.06 -2.15
C ARG A 155 23.48 11.46 -1.56
N ILE A 156 23.71 12.49 -2.37
CA ILE A 156 23.62 13.89 -1.94
C ILE A 156 22.22 14.18 -1.40
N SER A 157 21.18 13.76 -2.12
CA SER A 157 19.79 13.94 -1.70
C SER A 157 19.51 13.26 -0.36
N ARG A 158 19.93 11.99 -0.17
CA ARG A 158 19.74 11.27 1.10
C ARG A 158 20.46 11.94 2.26
N ILE A 159 21.69 12.41 2.06
CA ILE A 159 22.46 13.13 3.09
C ILE A 159 21.74 14.43 3.47
N ALA A 160 21.27 15.19 2.48
CA ALA A 160 20.54 16.43 2.72
C ALA A 160 19.24 16.18 3.50
N THR A 161 18.47 15.14 3.14
CA THR A 161 17.25 14.76 3.88
C THR A 161 17.55 14.34 5.31
N ALA A 162 18.57 13.50 5.52
CA ALA A 162 18.98 13.06 6.85
C ALA A 162 19.42 14.24 7.73
N PHE A 163 20.23 15.13 7.18
CA PHE A 163 20.69 16.34 7.87
C PHE A 163 19.53 17.28 8.21
N TYR A 164 18.59 17.45 7.28
CA TYR A 164 17.40 18.26 7.52
C TYR A 164 16.54 17.70 8.66
N GLN A 165 16.29 16.38 8.67
CA GLN A 165 15.56 15.71 9.74
C GLN A 165 16.26 15.85 11.10
N TYR A 166 17.59 15.69 11.14
CA TYR A 166 18.36 15.91 12.34
C TYR A 166 18.25 17.36 12.83
N LYS A 167 18.37 18.35 11.93
CA LYS A 167 18.26 19.77 12.29
C LYS A 167 16.90 20.11 12.88
N THR A 168 15.82 19.52 12.37
CA THR A 168 14.45 19.84 12.82
C THR A 168 14.04 19.08 14.08
N THR A 169 14.52 17.84 14.27
CA THR A 169 14.05 16.97 15.36
C THR A 169 15.12 16.69 16.43
N GLY A 170 16.38 17.07 16.19
CA GLY A 170 17.53 16.71 17.03
C GLY A 170 17.98 15.25 16.90
N TYR A 171 17.34 14.48 16.02
CA TYR A 171 17.56 13.04 15.90
C TYR A 171 17.39 12.57 14.46
N TYR A 172 18.15 11.56 14.05
CA TYR A 172 17.99 10.91 12.76
C TYR A 172 18.15 9.41 12.97
N ASN A 173 17.11 8.64 12.67
CA ASN A 173 17.12 7.20 12.81
C ASN A 173 17.42 6.56 11.45
N ASP A 174 18.54 5.85 11.34
CA ASP A 174 18.82 5.00 10.19
C ASP A 174 18.65 3.52 10.54
N TYR A 175 18.26 2.73 9.53
CA TYR A 175 18.11 1.29 9.70
C TYR A 175 19.43 0.60 10.11
N GLY A 176 20.59 1.23 9.82
CA GLY A 176 21.90 0.73 10.23
C GLY A 176 22.06 0.70 11.74
N SER A 177 21.67 1.78 12.43
CA SER A 177 21.70 1.88 13.90
C SER A 177 20.75 0.87 14.54
N LEU A 178 19.52 0.77 14.03
CA LEU A 178 18.53 -0.20 14.53
C LEU A 178 19.00 -1.66 14.35
N VAL A 179 19.56 -2.00 13.19
CA VAL A 179 20.08 -3.35 12.92
C VAL A 179 21.27 -3.66 13.81
N PHE A 180 22.19 -2.70 13.99
CA PHE A 180 23.32 -2.85 14.90
C PHE A 180 22.86 -3.11 16.35
N ASP A 181 21.92 -2.31 16.85
CA ASP A 181 21.41 -2.41 18.21
C ASP A 181 20.73 -3.77 18.46
N ASN A 182 19.94 -4.24 17.50
CA ASN A 182 19.29 -5.55 17.59
C ASN A 182 20.29 -6.71 17.57
N ILE A 183 21.29 -6.69 16.68
CA ILE A 183 22.30 -7.75 16.61
C ILE A 183 23.19 -7.73 17.88
N ASN A 184 23.48 -6.55 18.41
CA ASN A 184 24.20 -6.38 19.68
C ASN A 184 23.39 -6.91 20.87
N ALA A 185 22.10 -6.59 20.95
CA ALA A 185 21.20 -7.10 22.00
C ALA A 185 21.08 -8.63 21.98
N MET A 186 21.19 -9.26 20.80
CA MET A 186 21.22 -10.72 20.64
C MET A 186 22.58 -11.36 20.99
N GLY A 187 23.58 -10.58 21.41
CA GLY A 187 24.93 -11.06 21.72
C GLY A 187 25.68 -11.64 20.52
N LYS A 188 25.26 -11.31 19.30
CA LYS A 188 25.83 -11.84 18.05
C LYS A 188 27.02 -11.03 17.53
N ILE A 189 27.26 -9.85 18.11
CA ILE A 189 28.49 -9.08 17.93
C ILE A 189 29.21 -9.04 19.27
N PRO A 190 30.52 -9.35 19.34
CA PRO A 190 31.33 -9.12 20.54
C PRO A 190 31.66 -7.62 20.67
N PHE A 191 30.63 -6.80 20.84
CA PHE A 191 30.74 -5.35 20.91
C PHE A 191 30.95 -4.88 22.34
N THR A 192 31.92 -3.98 22.53
CA THR A 192 32.08 -3.15 23.73
C THR A 192 32.19 -1.70 23.27
N PRO A 193 31.82 -0.70 24.09
CA PRO A 193 31.94 0.72 23.72
C PRO A 193 33.35 1.10 23.22
N SER A 194 34.38 0.45 23.77
CA SER A 194 35.78 0.60 23.37
C SER A 194 36.14 0.06 21.97
N LYS A 195 35.34 -0.85 21.40
CA LYS A 195 35.60 -1.48 20.09
C LYS A 195 34.86 -0.82 18.93
N LYS A 196 33.96 0.14 19.18
CA LYS A 196 33.17 0.85 18.15
C LYS A 196 34.02 1.45 17.01
N PRO A 197 35.19 2.08 17.27
CA PRO A 197 36.01 2.62 16.20
C PRO A 197 36.54 1.55 15.24
N ALA A 198 36.87 0.34 15.73
CA ALA A 198 37.47 -0.74 14.95
C ALA A 198 36.49 -1.41 13.97
N TYR A 199 35.19 -1.43 14.28
CA TYR A 199 34.16 -1.95 13.38
C TYR A 199 33.73 -0.94 12.30
N CYS A 200 33.89 0.36 12.58
CA CYS A 200 33.50 1.44 11.67
C CYS A 200 34.65 1.91 10.75
N SER A 201 35.89 1.52 11.02
CA SER A 201 37.02 1.75 10.13
C SER A 201 37.04 0.72 9.01
N LYS A 202 37.01 1.17 7.75
CA LYS A 202 37.27 0.29 6.60
C LYS A 202 38.62 -0.43 6.80
N PRO A 203 38.74 -1.75 6.54
CA PRO A 203 40.05 -2.37 6.47
C PRO A 203 40.85 -1.66 5.38
N ALA A 204 42.09 -1.31 5.71
CA ALA A 204 43.06 -0.82 4.73
C ALA A 204 43.18 -1.88 3.63
N LYS A 205 43.03 -1.45 2.37
CA LYS A 205 43.22 -2.34 1.22
C LYS A 205 44.69 -2.78 1.23
N THR A 206 44.92 -4.07 1.47
CA THR A 206 46.14 -4.78 1.07
C THR A 206 46.18 -4.95 -0.44
#